data_AF-D3FBR9-F1
#
_entry.id   AF-D3FBR9-F1
#
_cell.length_a   1.000
_cell.length_b   1.000
_cell.length_c   1.000
_cell.angle_alpha   90.00
_cell.angle_beta   90.00
_cell.angle_gamma   90.00
#
_symmetry.space_group_name_H-M   'P 1'
#
loop_
_entity.id
_entity.type
_entity.pdbx_description
1 polymer ?
#
loop_
_entity_poly.entity_id
_entity_poly.type
_entity_poly.pdbx_seq_one_letter_code
_entity_poly.pdbx_strand_id
1 'polypeptide(L)'
;MRSISTIRRSAVVAVALAAVAATGATTAEAAVKVSGVQLKRSSVPADRIKPNSLTGKQINESRLGLVPIASIAKFAELAKSADSAKTAESAKTAETARSADTARTALDAQKLNGRDHTAFMANSVRTVVAESGPIAGGGTFVSQTASCAPTEKATGGGGAWLQSPGGALTGVDVQLSASMPDPVAPGVNEMTGWTAAGRNNSASIRYLSAYVTCVPRTA
;
A
#
# COMPACT_ATOMS: atom_id res chain seq x y z
N MET A 1 81.97 -34.35 33.50
CA MET A 1 82.83 -33.29 34.07
C MET A 1 81.90 -32.35 34.84
N ARG A 2 81.78 -32.52 36.17
CA ARG A 2 82.41 -31.69 37.22
C ARG A 2 82.05 -30.19 37.04
N SER A 3 81.34 -29.52 37.94
CA SER A 3 81.80 -29.35 39.32
C SER A 3 80.67 -28.99 40.31
N ILE A 4 80.77 -29.66 41.46
CA ILE A 4 80.16 -29.40 42.75
C ILE A 4 80.83 -28.14 43.35
N SER A 5 80.08 -27.27 44.05
CA SER A 5 80.65 -26.52 45.17
C SER A 5 79.59 -26.20 46.23
N THR A 6 79.90 -26.67 47.45
CA THR A 6 79.10 -26.66 48.67
C THR A 6 79.94 -25.94 49.72
N ILE A 7 79.54 -24.78 50.26
CA ILE A 7 80.21 -24.13 51.39
C ILE A 7 79.17 -23.22 52.10
N ARG A 8 79.05 -23.05 53.42
CA ARG A 8 79.39 -23.77 54.67
C ARG A 8 78.55 -23.06 55.75
N ARG A 9 78.20 -23.78 56.81
CA ARG A 9 77.60 -23.25 58.06
C ARG A 9 78.61 -22.45 58.88
N SER A 10 78.13 -21.46 59.63
CA SER A 10 78.67 -20.96 60.92
C SER A 10 77.52 -20.17 61.56
N ALA A 11 76.76 -20.69 62.52
CA ALA A 11 77.08 -20.91 63.93
C ALA A 11 77.37 -19.62 64.72
N VAL A 12 76.59 -19.45 65.80
CA VAL A 12 76.84 -18.64 67.01
C VAL A 12 76.47 -17.16 66.95
N VAL A 13 75.28 -16.81 67.47
CA VAL A 13 75.14 -15.89 68.63
C VAL A 13 73.97 -16.37 69.47
N ALA A 14 74.29 -16.90 70.65
CA ALA A 14 73.38 -17.11 71.75
C ALA A 14 73.39 -15.87 72.67
N VAL A 15 72.42 -15.84 73.59
CA VAL A 15 72.36 -15.01 74.81
C VAL A 15 71.59 -13.68 74.68
N ALA A 16 70.32 -13.71 75.05
CA ALA A 16 69.79 -12.92 76.17
C ALA A 16 68.43 -13.47 76.61
N LEU A 17 68.50 -14.27 77.67
CA LEU A 17 67.38 -14.72 78.49
C LEU A 17 67.02 -13.55 79.43
N ALA A 18 65.81 -12.99 79.35
CA ALA A 18 65.24 -12.20 80.45
C ALA A 18 63.71 -12.21 80.37
N ALA A 19 63.13 -12.74 81.44
CA ALA A 19 61.71 -12.85 81.68
C ALA A 19 60.99 -11.49 81.65
N VAL A 20 59.87 -11.43 80.93
CA VAL A 20 58.74 -10.57 81.31
C VAL A 20 57.55 -11.50 81.51
N ALA A 21 57.50 -12.07 82.70
CA ALA A 21 56.27 -12.61 83.25
C ALA A 21 55.41 -11.44 83.72
N ALA A 22 54.11 -11.52 83.41
CA ALA A 22 53.03 -10.94 84.19
C ALA A 22 53.13 -9.44 84.53
N THR A 23 52.77 -8.60 83.56
CA THR A 23 51.83 -7.52 83.87
C THR A 23 50.66 -7.65 82.93
N GLY A 24 49.47 -7.87 83.48
CA GLY A 24 48.22 -7.73 82.75
C GLY A 24 48.08 -6.26 82.34
N ALA A 25 48.64 -5.91 81.19
CA ALA A 25 48.29 -4.70 80.49
C ALA A 25 47.24 -5.10 79.48
N THR A 26 45.99 -4.73 79.76
CA THR A 26 45.01 -4.48 78.73
C THR A 26 45.61 -3.45 77.79
N THR A 27 46.36 -3.90 76.77
CA THR A 27 46.70 -3.04 75.64
C THR A 27 45.39 -2.82 74.91
N ALA A 28 44.65 -1.83 75.39
CA ALA A 28 43.76 -1.06 74.54
C ALA A 28 44.68 -0.55 73.42
N GLU A 29 44.74 -1.30 72.32
CA GLU A 29 45.33 -0.83 71.08
C GLU A 29 44.57 0.45 70.74
N ALA A 30 45.18 1.59 71.07
CA ALA A 30 44.70 2.87 70.64
C ALA A 30 44.75 2.82 69.11
N ALA A 31 43.58 2.63 68.48
CA ALA A 31 43.45 2.64 67.04
C ALA A 31 43.96 4.00 66.55
N VAL A 32 45.21 4.04 66.09
CA VAL A 32 45.80 5.23 65.52
C VAL A 32 44.96 5.59 64.31
N LYS A 33 44.26 6.73 64.38
CA LYS A 33 43.52 7.26 63.23
C LYS A 33 44.54 7.63 62.14
N VAL A 34 44.78 6.70 61.22
CA VAL A 34 45.55 6.98 60.01
C VAL A 34 44.68 7.83 59.09
N SER A 35 45.10 9.07 58.83
CA SER A 35 44.44 9.93 57.84
C SER A 35 44.83 9.49 56.44
N GLY A 36 43.85 9.40 55.53
CA GLY A 36 44.07 9.01 54.14
C GLY A 36 45.06 9.90 53.38
N VAL A 37 45.33 11.12 53.87
CA VAL A 37 46.31 12.06 53.28
C VAL A 37 47.76 11.55 53.41
N GLN A 38 48.04 10.74 54.43
CA GLN A 38 49.38 10.18 54.66
C GLN A 38 49.61 8.86 53.89
N LEU A 39 48.56 8.28 53.30
CA LEU A 39 48.67 7.06 52.51
C LEU A 39 49.09 7.40 51.07
N LYS A 40 50.18 6.79 50.60
CA LYS A 40 50.58 6.88 49.19
C LYS A 40 49.54 6.16 48.32
N ARG A 41 49.29 6.64 47.10
CA ARG A 41 48.44 5.93 46.14
C ARG A 41 48.97 4.51 45.93
N SER A 42 48.07 3.53 45.94
CA SER A 42 48.39 2.10 45.78
C SER A 42 49.29 1.50 46.87
N SER A 43 49.43 2.15 48.03
CA SER A 43 50.25 1.62 49.14
C SER A 43 49.54 0.63 50.05
N VAL A 44 48.21 0.54 49.96
CA VAL A 44 47.41 -0.44 50.71
C VAL A 44 47.14 -1.62 49.79
N PRO A 45 47.75 -2.80 50.06
CA PRO A 45 47.47 -3.99 49.27
C PRO A 45 46.09 -4.55 49.61
N ALA A 46 45.47 -5.23 48.64
CA ALA A 46 44.06 -5.62 48.70
C ALA A 46 43.74 -6.63 49.82
N ASP A 47 44.71 -7.46 50.21
CA ASP A 47 44.60 -8.45 51.29
C ASP A 47 44.44 -7.81 52.68
N ARG A 48 44.76 -6.52 52.82
CA ARG A 48 44.64 -5.76 54.08
C ARG A 48 43.30 -5.05 54.23
N ILE A 49 42.43 -5.13 53.23
CA ILE A 49 41.10 -4.53 53.26
C ILE A 49 40.10 -5.62 53.66
N LYS A 50 39.36 -5.39 54.74
CA LYS A 50 38.31 -6.32 55.17
C LYS A 50 37.26 -6.45 54.04
N PRO A 51 36.84 -7.68 53.67
CA PRO A 51 35.77 -7.86 52.70
C PRO A 51 34.52 -7.04 53.07
N ASN A 52 33.90 -6.39 52.08
CA ASN A 52 32.71 -5.54 52.24
C ASN A 52 32.89 -4.30 53.13
N SER A 53 34.13 -3.86 53.40
CA SER A 53 34.38 -2.61 54.15
C SER A 53 34.29 -1.35 53.30
N LEU A 54 34.35 -1.49 51.97
CA LEU A 54 34.16 -0.40 51.02
C LEU A 54 32.71 -0.39 50.52
N THR A 55 32.06 0.76 50.67
CA THR A 55 30.72 1.08 50.18
C THR A 55 30.83 2.03 48.98
N GLY A 56 29.74 2.19 48.20
CA GLY A 56 29.70 3.13 47.07
C GLY A 56 30.04 4.59 47.42
N LYS A 57 29.99 4.97 48.71
CA LYS A 57 30.42 6.31 49.16
C LYS A 57 31.94 6.49 49.17
N GLN A 58 32.69 5.40 49.29
CA GLN A 58 34.16 5.41 49.36
C GLN A 58 34.81 5.16 47.98
N ILE A 59 34.03 4.66 47.02
CA ILE A 59 34.47 4.36 45.67
C ILE A 59 33.91 5.42 44.73
N ASN A 60 34.78 6.06 43.94
CA ASN A 60 34.32 6.92 42.87
C ASN A 60 33.92 6.08 41.66
N GLU A 61 32.67 5.62 41.65
CA GLU A 61 32.13 4.72 40.62
C GLU A 61 32.23 5.32 39.20
N SER A 62 32.15 6.64 39.06
CA SER A 62 32.30 7.31 37.74
C SER A 62 33.70 7.18 37.13
N ARG A 63 34.71 6.85 37.94
CA ARG A 63 36.09 6.61 37.50
C ARG A 63 36.42 5.14 37.28
N LEU A 64 35.51 4.23 37.64
CA LEU A 64 35.68 2.82 37.30
C LEU A 64 35.43 2.67 35.80
N GLY A 65 36.38 2.02 35.11
CA GLY A 65 36.15 1.60 33.73
C GLY A 65 34.98 0.64 33.63
N LEU A 66 34.39 0.53 32.44
CA LEU A 66 33.37 -0.48 32.15
C LEU A 66 33.95 -1.87 32.40
N VAL A 67 33.34 -2.61 33.32
CA VAL A 67 33.64 -4.03 33.53
C VAL A 67 33.24 -4.79 32.26
N PRO A 68 34.01 -5.78 31.77
CA PRO A 68 33.72 -6.46 30.50
C PRO A 68 32.27 -6.97 30.34
N ILE A 69 31.65 -7.45 31.43
CA ILE A 69 30.24 -7.87 31.45
C ILE A 69 29.28 -6.70 31.18
N ALA A 70 29.55 -5.51 31.71
CA ALA A 70 28.72 -4.32 31.46
C ALA A 70 28.84 -3.83 30.01
N SER A 71 29.97 -4.11 29.35
CA SER A 71 30.14 -3.86 27.91
C SER A 71 29.21 -4.75 27.07
N ILE A 72 29.08 -6.04 27.42
CA ILE A 72 28.18 -6.98 26.74
C ILE A 72 26.72 -6.52 26.82
N ALA A 73 26.28 -6.01 27.97
CA ALA A 73 24.92 -5.47 28.13
C ALA A 73 24.66 -4.28 27.19
N LYS A 74 25.63 -3.37 27.03
CA LYS A 74 25.54 -2.26 26.07
C LYS A 74 25.42 -2.73 24.63
N PHE A 75 26.14 -3.78 24.23
CA PHE A 75 26.00 -4.35 22.89
C PHE A 75 24.62 -4.97 22.66
N ALA A 76 24.01 -5.58 23.68
CA ALA A 76 22.65 -6.11 23.59
C ALA A 76 21.59 -5.01 23.36
N GLU A 77 21.73 -3.86 24.04
CA GLU A 77 20.85 -2.71 23.80
C GLU A 77 21.02 -2.12 22.39
N LEU A 78 22.27 -2.07 21.90
CA LEU A 78 22.57 -1.61 20.55
C LEU A 78 21.96 -2.55 19.50
N ALA A 79 22.05 -3.87 19.70
CA ALA A 79 21.43 -4.87 18.85
C ALA A 79 19.89 -4.72 18.81
N LYS A 80 19.25 -4.56 19.98
CA LYS A 80 17.80 -4.33 20.06
C LYS A 80 17.37 -3.05 19.32
N SER A 81 18.20 -2.01 19.38
CA SER A 81 17.97 -0.76 18.65
C SER A 81 18.08 -0.96 17.13
N ALA A 82 19.03 -1.76 16.68
CA ALA A 82 19.18 -2.13 15.27
C ALA A 82 17.98 -2.94 14.74
N ASP A 83 17.48 -3.92 15.52
CA ASP A 83 16.29 -4.70 15.16
C ASP A 83 15.04 -3.83 15.06
N SER A 84 14.91 -2.86 15.97
CA SER A 84 13.81 -1.88 15.95
C SER A 84 13.87 -0.99 14.70
N ALA A 85 15.08 -0.57 14.29
CA ALA A 85 15.28 0.20 13.07
C ALA A 85 14.92 -0.60 11.81
N LYS A 86 15.33 -1.87 11.72
CA LYS A 86 14.97 -2.76 10.60
C LYS A 86 13.46 -3.01 10.50
N THR A 87 12.80 -3.13 11.64
CA THR A 87 11.33 -3.24 11.71
C THR A 87 10.64 -1.98 11.19
N ALA A 88 11.14 -0.80 11.57
CA ALA A 88 10.61 0.49 11.08
C ALA A 88 10.80 0.66 9.56
N GLU A 89 11.94 0.27 9.01
CA GLU A 89 12.20 0.31 7.56
C GLU A 89 11.29 -0.65 6.78
N SER A 90 11.04 -1.84 7.34
CA SER A 90 10.09 -2.81 6.77
C SER A 90 8.66 -2.25 6.76
N ALA A 91 8.23 -1.56 7.82
CA ALA A 91 6.92 -0.92 7.89
C ALA A 91 6.76 0.20 6.83
N LYS A 92 7.78 1.05 6.66
CA LYS A 92 7.77 2.12 5.64
C LYS A 92 7.71 1.55 4.21
N THR A 93 8.39 0.44 3.97
CA THR A 93 8.34 -0.27 2.68
C THR A 93 6.94 -0.80 2.40
N ALA A 94 6.26 -1.35 3.41
CA ALA A 94 4.88 -1.83 3.29
C ALA A 94 3.87 -0.70 3.02
N GLU A 95 4.01 0.46 3.66
CA GLU A 95 3.18 1.66 3.39
C GLU A 95 3.38 2.17 1.95
N THR A 96 4.62 2.17 1.48
CA THR A 96 4.94 2.57 0.09
C THR A 96 4.31 1.62 -0.92
N ALA A 97 4.37 0.30 -0.66
CA ALA A 97 3.72 -0.71 -1.50
C ALA A 97 2.18 -0.53 -1.53
N ARG A 98 1.56 -0.31 -0.37
CA ARG A 98 0.11 -0.05 -0.27
C ARG A 98 -0.31 1.22 -1.04
N SER A 99 0.52 2.26 -1.00
CA SER A 99 0.29 3.49 -1.73
C SER A 99 0.37 3.28 -3.25
N ALA A 100 1.32 2.47 -3.71
CA ALA A 100 1.44 2.10 -5.12
C ALA A 100 0.24 1.28 -5.63
N ASP A 101 -0.25 0.32 -4.84
CA ASP A 101 -1.45 -0.44 -5.17
C ASP A 101 -2.70 0.45 -5.24
N THR A 102 -2.86 1.37 -4.28
CA THR A 102 -3.97 2.32 -4.27
C THR A 102 -3.93 3.23 -5.50
N ALA A 103 -2.76 3.72 -5.89
CA ALA A 103 -2.58 4.52 -7.10
C ALA A 103 -2.92 3.73 -8.38
N ARG A 104 -2.55 2.45 -8.45
CA ARG A 104 -2.91 1.57 -9.57
C ARG A 104 -4.40 1.34 -9.64
N THR A 105 -5.07 1.05 -8.52
CA THR A 105 -6.53 0.91 -8.49
C THR A 105 -7.24 2.19 -8.92
N ALA A 106 -6.72 3.37 -8.57
CA ALA A 106 -7.28 4.64 -9.03
C ALA A 106 -7.15 4.83 -10.55
N LEU A 107 -6.01 4.45 -11.14
CA LEU A 107 -5.81 4.48 -12.59
C LEU A 107 -6.70 3.45 -13.32
N ASP A 108 -6.89 2.28 -12.74
CA ASP A 108 -7.79 1.27 -13.30
C ASP A 108 -9.26 1.67 -13.14
N ALA A 109 -9.62 2.40 -12.08
CA ALA A 109 -10.97 2.97 -11.92
C ALA A 109 -11.28 4.04 -12.98
N GLN A 110 -10.27 4.71 -13.53
CA GLN A 110 -10.43 5.60 -14.70
C GLN A 110 -10.67 4.82 -16.00
N LYS A 111 -10.47 3.49 -15.99
CA LYS A 111 -10.65 2.59 -17.13
C LYS A 111 -11.79 1.59 -16.86
N LEU A 112 -13.00 1.90 -17.30
CA LEU A 112 -14.12 0.95 -17.28
C LEU A 112 -13.79 -0.25 -18.19
N ASN A 113 -13.45 -1.40 -17.60
CA ASN A 113 -12.98 -2.59 -18.31
C ASN A 113 -11.81 -2.32 -19.28
N GLY A 114 -10.83 -1.50 -18.87
CA GLY A 114 -9.67 -1.20 -19.69
C GLY A 114 -9.92 -0.17 -20.81
N ARG A 115 -11.13 0.38 -20.92
CA ARG A 115 -11.47 1.45 -21.87
C ARG A 115 -11.42 2.80 -21.19
N ASP A 116 -10.81 3.77 -21.86
CA ASP A 116 -10.78 5.16 -21.40
C ASP A 116 -12.20 5.75 -21.34
N HIS A 117 -12.46 6.60 -20.35
CA HIS A 117 -13.75 7.26 -20.16
C HIS A 117 -14.21 8.09 -21.38
N THR A 118 -13.31 8.64 -22.19
CA THR A 118 -13.65 9.34 -23.43
C THR A 118 -14.18 8.40 -24.51
N ALA A 119 -13.82 7.10 -24.47
CA ALA A 119 -14.38 6.09 -25.35
C ALA A 119 -15.87 5.82 -25.07
N PHE A 120 -16.35 6.13 -23.85
CA PHE A 120 -17.78 6.07 -23.53
C PHE A 120 -18.54 7.26 -24.15
N MET A 121 -17.94 8.45 -24.10
CA MET A 121 -18.49 9.68 -24.69
C MET A 121 -18.44 9.69 -26.23
N ALA A 122 -17.50 8.96 -26.84
CA ALA A 122 -17.38 8.82 -28.29
C ALA A 122 -18.44 7.90 -28.93
N ASN A 123 -19.19 7.13 -28.13
CA ASN A 123 -20.34 6.38 -28.64
C ASN A 123 -21.57 7.29 -28.71
N SER A 124 -21.56 8.22 -29.68
CA SER A 124 -22.71 9.07 -29.98
C SER A 124 -23.86 8.20 -30.47
N VAL A 125 -24.74 7.80 -29.54
CA VAL A 125 -26.05 7.25 -29.91
C VAL A 125 -26.76 8.34 -30.71
N ARG A 126 -27.06 8.06 -31.97
CA ARG A 126 -27.78 9.00 -32.84
C ARG A 126 -29.01 8.36 -33.44
N THR A 127 -30.04 9.16 -33.65
CA THR A 127 -31.23 8.73 -34.38
C THR A 127 -31.13 9.23 -35.82
N VAL A 128 -31.21 8.31 -36.77
CA VAL A 128 -31.32 8.63 -38.19
C VAL A 128 -32.78 8.49 -38.59
N VAL A 129 -33.30 9.48 -39.30
CA VAL A 129 -34.68 9.52 -39.81
C VAL A 129 -34.63 9.55 -41.32
N ALA A 130 -35.49 8.76 -41.96
CA ALA A 130 -35.71 8.76 -43.40
C ALA A 130 -37.21 8.92 -43.67
N GLU A 131 -37.56 9.90 -44.50
CA GLU A 131 -38.93 10.21 -44.86
C GLU A 131 -39.17 9.88 -46.34
N SER A 132 -40.34 9.33 -46.64
CA SER A 132 -40.78 9.15 -48.02
C SER A 132 -41.13 10.48 -48.68
N GLY A 133 -41.29 10.47 -50.00
CA GLY A 133 -42.02 11.53 -50.71
C GLY A 133 -43.52 11.59 -50.31
N PRO A 134 -44.28 12.55 -50.86
CA PRO A 134 -45.71 12.65 -50.63
C PRO A 134 -46.44 11.42 -51.18
N ILE A 135 -47.22 10.76 -50.32
CA ILE A 135 -48.01 9.59 -50.67
C ILE A 135 -49.47 10.00 -50.72
N ALA A 136 -50.07 9.94 -51.90
CA ALA A 136 -51.50 10.18 -52.07
C ALA A 136 -52.33 9.17 -51.26
N GLY A 137 -53.55 9.58 -50.89
CA GLY A 137 -54.54 8.69 -50.29
C GLY A 137 -54.97 7.56 -51.23
N GLY A 138 -55.78 6.63 -50.71
CA GLY A 138 -56.38 5.55 -51.51
C GLY A 138 -55.74 4.17 -51.33
N GLY A 139 -55.03 3.95 -50.22
CA GLY A 139 -54.53 2.62 -49.83
C GLY A 139 -53.19 2.22 -50.45
N THR A 140 -52.45 3.17 -51.03
CA THR A 140 -51.10 2.95 -51.56
C THR A 140 -50.19 2.41 -50.47
N PHE A 141 -49.57 1.25 -50.75
CA PHE A 141 -48.57 0.66 -49.89
C PHE A 141 -47.21 1.29 -50.16
N VAL A 142 -46.50 1.65 -49.10
CA VAL A 142 -45.14 2.19 -49.17
C VAL A 142 -44.27 1.57 -48.09
N SER A 143 -42.98 1.51 -48.37
CA SER A 143 -41.95 1.09 -47.42
C SER A 143 -40.86 2.16 -47.39
N GLN A 144 -40.35 2.46 -46.22
CA GLN A 144 -39.26 3.41 -46.00
C GLN A 144 -38.25 2.81 -45.04
N THR A 145 -36.98 2.98 -45.36
CA THR A 145 -35.87 2.45 -44.55
C THR A 145 -34.98 3.60 -44.09
N ALA A 146 -34.64 3.59 -42.81
CA ALA A 146 -33.60 4.43 -42.23
C ALA A 146 -32.38 3.55 -41.92
N SER A 147 -31.19 3.99 -42.32
CA SER A 147 -29.96 3.20 -42.21
C SER A 147 -28.88 3.93 -41.43
N CYS A 148 -28.13 3.18 -40.63
CA CYS A 148 -26.94 3.65 -39.94
C CYS A 148 -25.74 3.71 -40.89
N ALA A 149 -24.69 4.42 -40.49
CA ALA A 149 -23.45 4.42 -41.27
C ALA A 149 -22.78 3.02 -41.24
N PRO A 150 -21.88 2.70 -42.20
CA PRO A 150 -21.17 1.42 -42.21
C PRO A 150 -20.36 1.12 -40.94
N THR A 151 -19.95 2.16 -40.21
CA THR A 151 -19.21 2.06 -38.93
C THR A 151 -20.12 1.87 -37.70
N GLU A 152 -21.43 1.77 -37.91
CA GLU A 152 -22.45 1.70 -36.86
C GLU A 152 -23.31 0.44 -36.99
N LYS A 153 -24.03 0.13 -35.91
CA LYS A 153 -25.08 -0.88 -35.86
C LYS A 153 -26.37 -0.25 -35.33
N ALA A 154 -27.49 -0.73 -35.82
CA ALA A 154 -28.81 -0.38 -35.33
C ALA A 154 -29.10 -1.17 -34.04
N THR A 155 -29.63 -0.50 -33.03
CA THR A 155 -30.11 -1.14 -31.79
C THR A 155 -31.63 -1.20 -31.70
N GLY A 156 -32.33 -0.48 -32.56
CA GLY A 156 -33.78 -0.43 -32.63
C GLY A 156 -34.26 0.69 -33.55
N GLY A 157 -35.57 0.74 -33.78
CA GLY A 157 -36.16 1.75 -34.66
C GLY A 157 -37.68 1.66 -34.67
N GLY A 158 -38.29 2.39 -35.59
CA GLY A 158 -39.72 2.41 -35.77
C GLY A 158 -40.12 3.14 -37.04
N GLY A 159 -41.42 3.36 -37.17
CA GLY A 159 -41.96 4.25 -38.18
C GLY A 159 -43.21 4.96 -37.71
N ALA A 160 -43.57 6.02 -38.42
CA ALA A 160 -44.77 6.78 -38.18
C ALA A 160 -45.24 7.46 -39.46
N TRP A 161 -46.53 7.77 -39.50
CA TRP A 161 -47.13 8.58 -40.54
C TRP A 161 -47.20 10.05 -40.13
N LEU A 162 -46.82 10.94 -41.04
CA LEU A 162 -46.77 12.38 -40.85
C LEU A 162 -47.72 13.11 -41.81
N GLN A 163 -48.26 14.25 -41.39
CA GLN A 163 -49.07 15.16 -42.23
C GLN A 163 -48.22 15.95 -43.24
N SER A 164 -47.00 16.28 -42.84
CA SER A 164 -46.02 17.03 -43.61
C SER A 164 -44.62 16.54 -43.21
N PRO A 165 -43.59 16.77 -44.03
CA PRO A 165 -42.20 16.43 -43.68
C PRO A 165 -41.81 17.10 -42.35
N GLY A 166 -41.28 16.33 -41.39
CA GLY A 166 -40.98 16.80 -40.03
C GLY A 166 -42.19 17.26 -39.19
N GLY A 167 -43.42 17.03 -39.65
CA GLY A 167 -44.65 17.49 -39.02
C GLY A 167 -45.13 16.63 -37.84
N ALA A 168 -46.27 16.99 -37.26
CA ALA A 168 -46.88 16.26 -36.16
C ALA A 168 -47.35 14.85 -36.57
N LEU A 169 -47.29 13.92 -35.60
CA LEU A 169 -47.83 12.56 -35.73
C LEU A 169 -49.34 12.58 -35.95
N THR A 170 -49.84 11.65 -36.76
CA THR A 170 -51.24 11.62 -37.17
C THR A 170 -51.95 10.44 -36.54
N GLY A 171 -53.07 10.69 -35.86
CA GLY A 171 -53.69 9.71 -34.96
C GLY A 171 -54.77 8.79 -35.55
N VAL A 172 -55.16 8.92 -36.81
CA VAL A 172 -56.29 8.15 -37.36
C VAL A 172 -56.17 7.94 -38.88
N ASP A 173 -56.63 6.78 -39.34
CA ASP A 173 -56.78 6.34 -40.75
C ASP A 173 -55.49 5.98 -41.53
N VAL A 174 -54.39 5.78 -40.83
CA VAL A 174 -53.14 5.28 -41.43
C VAL A 174 -52.61 4.11 -40.60
N GLN A 175 -52.28 3.01 -41.27
CA GLN A 175 -51.84 1.79 -40.60
C GLN A 175 -50.39 1.50 -40.94
N LEU A 176 -49.56 1.31 -39.92
CA LEU A 176 -48.27 0.64 -40.09
C LEU A 176 -48.52 -0.86 -40.20
N SER A 177 -48.13 -1.43 -41.34
CA SER A 177 -48.26 -2.85 -41.63
C SER A 177 -47.02 -3.63 -41.22
N ALA A 178 -45.85 -2.99 -41.18
CA ALA A 178 -44.61 -3.59 -40.70
C ALA A 178 -43.69 -2.54 -40.07
N SER A 179 -42.92 -2.98 -39.08
CA SER A 179 -41.85 -2.22 -38.43
C SER A 179 -40.81 -3.23 -37.96
N MET A 180 -39.72 -3.36 -38.72
CA MET A 180 -38.76 -4.46 -38.56
C MET A 180 -37.33 -3.99 -38.83
N PRO A 181 -36.33 -4.64 -38.20
CA PRO A 181 -34.95 -4.33 -38.45
C PRO A 181 -34.53 -4.65 -39.88
N ASP A 182 -33.53 -3.94 -40.39
CA ASP A 182 -32.94 -4.18 -41.72
C ASP A 182 -31.45 -4.52 -41.56
N PRO A 183 -30.94 -5.66 -42.08
CA PRO A 183 -31.70 -6.74 -42.73
C PRO A 183 -32.52 -7.58 -41.73
N VAL A 184 -33.66 -8.11 -42.19
CA VAL A 184 -34.46 -9.10 -41.45
C VAL A 184 -33.85 -10.49 -41.67
N ALA A 185 -32.77 -10.83 -40.97
CA ALA A 185 -32.21 -12.18 -41.03
C ALA A 185 -32.03 -12.78 -39.62
N PRO A 186 -32.47 -14.04 -39.39
CA PRO A 186 -32.19 -14.74 -38.15
C PRO A 186 -30.68 -14.92 -37.96
N GLY A 187 -30.17 -14.59 -36.78
CA GLY A 187 -28.76 -14.85 -36.42
C GLY A 187 -27.75 -13.81 -36.92
N VAL A 188 -28.15 -12.79 -37.67
CA VAL A 188 -27.29 -11.60 -37.86
C VAL A 188 -27.45 -10.67 -36.66
N ASN A 189 -26.42 -10.62 -35.82
CA ASN A 189 -26.33 -9.70 -34.69
C ASN A 189 -26.03 -8.24 -35.12
N GLU A 190 -26.15 -7.94 -36.41
CA GLU A 190 -25.74 -6.67 -37.00
C GLU A 190 -26.85 -6.09 -37.87
N MET A 191 -27.96 -5.71 -37.22
CA MET A 191 -28.94 -4.84 -37.85
C MET A 191 -28.23 -3.53 -38.24
N THR A 192 -28.42 -3.06 -39.47
CA THR A 192 -27.82 -1.82 -39.99
C THR A 192 -28.84 -0.73 -40.23
N GLY A 193 -30.13 -1.06 -40.16
CA GLY A 193 -31.21 -0.11 -40.36
C GLY A 193 -32.52 -0.56 -39.74
N TRP A 194 -33.57 0.20 -40.04
CA TRP A 194 -34.94 -0.11 -39.69
C TRP A 194 -35.86 0.22 -40.85
N THR A 195 -36.73 -0.73 -41.19
CA THR A 195 -37.71 -0.59 -42.25
C THR A 195 -39.11 -0.50 -41.65
N ALA A 196 -39.81 0.58 -42.00
CA ALA A 196 -41.23 0.75 -41.73
C ALA A 196 -42.02 0.64 -43.03
N ALA A 197 -43.17 -0.02 -42.99
CA ALA A 197 -44.06 -0.11 -44.14
C ALA A 197 -45.52 0.03 -43.71
N GLY A 198 -46.37 0.55 -44.59
CA GLY A 198 -47.76 0.79 -44.28
C GLY A 198 -48.59 1.21 -45.49
N ARG A 199 -49.88 1.46 -45.25
CA ARG A 199 -50.81 2.01 -46.25
C ARG A 199 -51.39 3.33 -45.80
N ASN A 200 -51.45 4.28 -46.73
CA ASN A 200 -52.20 5.53 -46.53
C ASN A 200 -53.68 5.30 -46.89
N ASN A 201 -54.50 4.92 -45.90
CA ASN A 201 -55.94 4.76 -46.10
C ASN A 201 -56.71 6.08 -45.92
N SER A 202 -56.02 7.17 -45.57
CA SER A 202 -56.64 8.49 -45.47
C SER A 202 -56.89 9.07 -46.87
N ALA A 203 -57.81 10.03 -46.99
CA ALA A 203 -58.02 10.78 -48.22
C ALA A 203 -56.94 11.87 -48.45
N SER A 204 -56.10 12.14 -47.46
CA SER A 204 -55.09 13.20 -47.50
C SER A 204 -53.72 12.68 -47.91
N ILE A 205 -52.87 13.57 -48.43
CA ILE A 205 -51.44 13.25 -48.63
C ILE A 205 -50.79 13.02 -47.27
N ARG A 206 -49.95 11.99 -47.19
CA ARG A 206 -49.17 11.64 -45.99
C ARG A 206 -47.72 11.33 -46.35
N TYR A 207 -46.88 11.28 -45.34
CA TYR A 207 -45.48 10.92 -45.46
C TYR A 207 -45.19 9.77 -44.49
N LEU A 208 -44.51 8.73 -44.95
CA LEU A 208 -44.05 7.66 -44.08
C LEU A 208 -42.63 7.98 -43.63
N SER A 209 -42.45 8.09 -42.32
CA SER A 209 -41.14 8.28 -41.69
C SER A 209 -40.70 6.98 -41.04
N ALA A 210 -39.47 6.55 -41.33
CA ALA A 210 -38.77 5.50 -40.60
C ALA A 210 -37.66 6.13 -39.77
N TYR A 211 -37.40 5.59 -38.57
CA TYR A 211 -36.26 6.01 -37.77
C TYR A 211 -35.50 4.80 -37.22
N VAL A 212 -34.19 4.98 -37.03
CA VAL A 212 -33.31 3.98 -36.46
C VAL A 212 -32.36 4.63 -35.45
N THR A 213 -32.12 3.94 -34.33
CA THR A 213 -31.12 4.32 -33.34
C THR A 213 -29.82 3.61 -33.67
N CYS A 214 -28.80 4.39 -33.98
CA CYS A 214 -27.48 3.94 -34.38
C CYS A 214 -26.49 4.10 -33.22
N VAL A 215 -25.69 3.07 -33.01
CA VAL A 215 -24.55 3.09 -32.09
C VAL A 215 -23.30 2.65 -32.85
N PRO A 216 -22.10 3.12 -32.51
CA PRO A 216 -20.89 2.61 -33.16
C PRO A 216 -20.75 1.11 -33.00
N ARG A 217 -20.23 0.45 -34.05
CA ARG A 217 -19.73 -0.92 -33.93
C ARG A 217 -18.50 -0.84 -33.05
N THR A 218 -18.64 -1.19 -31.78
CA THR A 218 -17.49 -1.32 -30.89
C THR A 218 -16.51 -2.29 -31.54
N ALA A 219 -15.33 -1.79 -31.93
CA ALA A 219 -14.18 -2.62 -32.25
C ALA A 219 -13.78 -3.46 -31.03
#